data_AF-A0A0R3RID2-F1
#
_entry.id   AF-A0A0R3RID2-F1
#
_cell.length_a   1.000
_cell.length_b   1.000
_cell.length_c   1.000
_cell.angle_alpha   90.00
_cell.angle_beta   90.00
_cell.angle_gamma   90.00
#
_symmetry.space_group_name_H-M   'P 1'
#
loop_
_entity.id
_entity.type
_entity.pdbx_description
1 polymer ?
#
loop_
_entity_poly.entity_id
_entity_poly.type
_entity_poly.pdbx_seq_one_letter_code
_entity_poly.pdbx_strand_id
1 'polypeptide(L)'
;MQNLNLVQLQICQQDILKADIAVKNHIEEIRQQKFTSQKEIAQCTRSIKDEMAKLAHLIDALEKFANKISFRNDRVELLAQVKEHRNELEKNRQMLRQAILEFLKMNEKVISFYQPIYLRKNVVEEQSRSYLLQVGDNSQDIEFRNRRRRAENLKTQTLKATESLTSLVTKMSDQLKLSEDTTSTLIHSSFLLKDTESEYSSMGAHIQVMIFINLMDEKPAKTLETVRTELIESLRKNNAEDAKRLLQKYDTLRSGKDDSGRTAVHWAASGGCLEIVKFCVSQHEDDAIALDDMGWTPLMIACSAGRLEVVRYLISLPLVDVNTPNNNKQTALHYAASKNRPQITTILLKNGANVNAQDNYQATPLHRAASQGHEKIVPILLNEPSIRINLTDSSGCTALHLAVEEQREDIAILLAEHGADLHFPNKEKQTPLALVKTSELQMKLKAAADRYSSKTR
;
A
#
# COMPACT_ATOMS: atom_id res chain seq x y z
N MET A 1 -28.25 37.61 -6.94
CA MET A 1 -27.26 36.56 -6.56
C MET A 1 -27.61 35.18 -7.14
N GLN A 2 -28.09 35.07 -8.39
CA GLN A 2 -28.29 33.77 -9.06
C GLN A 2 -27.62 33.66 -10.45
N ASN A 3 -27.11 34.75 -11.04
CA ASN A 3 -26.48 34.73 -12.36
C ASN A 3 -24.95 34.95 -12.38
N LEU A 4 -24.30 35.22 -11.24
CA LEU A 4 -22.86 35.50 -11.22
C LEU A 4 -21.96 34.26 -11.12
N ASN A 5 -22.52 33.06 -10.92
CA ASN A 5 -21.74 31.84 -10.70
C ASN A 5 -21.73 30.87 -11.89
N LEU A 6 -22.80 30.83 -12.71
CA LEU A 6 -22.88 29.91 -13.85
C LEU A 6 -22.03 30.40 -15.02
N VAL A 7 -21.99 31.71 -15.28
CA VAL A 7 -21.19 32.31 -16.35
C VAL A 7 -19.69 32.15 -16.06
N GLN A 8 -19.26 32.34 -14.81
CA GLN A 8 -17.87 32.14 -14.41
C GLN A 8 -17.46 30.65 -14.49
N LEU A 9 -18.36 29.74 -14.16
CA LEU A 9 -18.15 28.30 -14.30
C LEU A 9 -18.03 27.89 -15.78
N GLN A 10 -18.92 28.40 -16.64
CA GLN A 10 -18.86 28.15 -18.09
C GLN A 10 -17.59 28.71 -18.72
N ILE A 11 -17.15 29.91 -18.31
CA ILE A 11 -15.86 30.49 -18.74
C ILE A 11 -14.71 29.59 -18.30
N CYS A 12 -14.68 29.17 -17.03
CA CYS A 12 -13.62 28.30 -16.52
C CYS A 12 -13.57 26.94 -17.22
N GLN A 13 -14.72 26.33 -17.51
CA GLN A 13 -14.81 25.08 -18.29
C GLN A 13 -14.35 25.28 -19.74
N GLN A 14 -14.70 26.40 -20.36
CA GLN A 14 -14.28 26.73 -21.72
C GLN A 14 -12.76 26.99 -21.80
N ASP A 15 -12.18 27.62 -20.78
CA ASP A 15 -10.73 27.86 -20.71
C ASP A 15 -9.94 26.57 -20.46
N ILE A 16 -10.49 25.63 -19.68
CA ILE A 16 -9.92 24.27 -19.54
C ILE A 16 -9.93 23.55 -20.89
N LEU A 17 -11.04 23.59 -21.62
CA LEU A 17 -11.13 22.95 -22.94
C LEU A 17 -10.13 23.56 -23.93
N LYS A 18 -9.99 24.89 -23.95
CA LYS A 18 -9.02 25.59 -24.81
C LYS A 18 -7.58 25.20 -24.48
N ALA A 19 -7.24 25.15 -23.19
CA ALA A 19 -5.89 24.76 -22.77
C ALA A 19 -5.62 23.27 -23.02
N ASP A 20 -6.61 22.39 -22.90
CA ASP A 20 -6.51 20.97 -23.26
C ASP A 20 -6.23 20.78 -24.76
N ILE A 21 -6.98 21.48 -25.61
CA ILE A 21 -6.77 21.49 -27.07
C ILE A 21 -5.38 22.04 -27.42
N ALA A 22 -4.94 23.12 -26.76
CA ALA A 22 -3.61 23.69 -26.97
C ALA A 22 -2.50 22.68 -26.63
N VAL A 23 -2.60 21.98 -25.49
CA VAL A 23 -1.65 20.93 -25.10
C VAL A 23 -1.63 19.79 -26.12
N LYS A 24 -2.80 19.30 -26.55
CA LYS A 24 -2.91 18.22 -27.55
C LYS A 24 -2.31 18.64 -28.90
N ASN A 25 -2.52 19.88 -29.33
CA ASN A 25 -1.92 20.41 -30.56
C ASN A 25 -0.38 20.50 -30.46
N HIS A 26 0.16 20.98 -29.34
CA HIS A 26 1.61 21.05 -29.13
C HIS A 26 2.24 19.65 -29.04
N ILE A 27 1.54 18.67 -28.48
CA ILE A 27 1.97 17.25 -28.49
C ILE A 27 1.99 16.70 -29.91
N GLU A 28 0.98 17.02 -30.73
CA GLU A 28 0.96 16.64 -32.14
C GLU A 28 2.04 17.34 -32.97
N GLU A 29 2.38 18.60 -32.67
CA GLU A 29 3.54 19.28 -33.28
C GLU A 29 4.86 18.57 -32.99
N ILE A 30 5.03 18.01 -31.78
CA ILE A 30 6.19 17.16 -31.42
C ILE A 30 6.18 15.87 -32.22
N ARG A 31 5.02 15.23 -32.40
CA ARG A 31 4.89 13.99 -33.20
C ARG A 31 5.12 14.20 -34.69
N GLN A 32 4.70 15.34 -35.23
CA GLN A 32 4.78 15.67 -36.67
C GLN A 32 6.14 16.23 -37.10
N GLN A 33 7.14 16.30 -36.20
CA GLN A 33 8.54 16.62 -36.53
C GLN A 33 8.76 17.92 -37.32
N LYS A 34 8.12 19.03 -36.93
CA LYS A 34 8.38 20.34 -37.56
C LYS A 34 9.60 21.09 -37.00
N PHE A 35 10.40 20.46 -36.14
CA PHE A 35 11.51 21.13 -35.46
C PHE A 35 12.84 20.85 -36.15
N THR A 36 13.47 21.92 -36.63
CA THR A 36 14.77 21.88 -37.32
C THR A 36 15.94 22.13 -36.36
N SER A 37 15.66 22.61 -35.14
CA SER A 37 16.67 22.84 -34.11
C SER A 37 16.24 22.42 -32.70
N GLN A 38 17.21 22.01 -31.88
CA GLN A 38 17.00 21.67 -30.45
C GLN A 38 16.47 22.85 -29.61
N LYS A 39 16.67 24.10 -30.06
CA LYS A 39 16.15 25.32 -29.42
C LYS A 39 14.63 25.43 -29.55
N GLU A 40 14.07 25.03 -30.68
CA GLU A 40 12.62 25.02 -30.92
C GLU A 40 11.92 23.96 -30.06
N ILE A 41 12.56 22.80 -29.88
CA ILE A 41 12.06 21.73 -29.01
C ILE A 41 12.05 22.18 -27.54
N ALA A 42 13.11 22.84 -27.08
CA ALA A 42 13.17 23.38 -25.73
C ALA A 42 12.11 24.47 -25.48
N GLN A 43 11.82 25.29 -26.49
CA GLN A 43 10.78 26.32 -26.43
C GLN A 43 9.37 25.71 -26.43
N CYS A 44 9.12 24.71 -27.28
CA CYS A 44 7.86 23.95 -27.30
C CYS A 44 7.62 23.24 -25.96
N THR A 45 8.64 22.60 -25.39
CA THR A 45 8.55 21.91 -24.09
C THR A 45 8.22 22.88 -22.94
N ARG A 46 8.78 24.10 -22.96
CA ARG A 46 8.42 25.15 -21.99
C ARG A 46 6.98 25.63 -22.17
N SER A 47 6.54 25.85 -23.41
CA SER A 47 5.15 26.23 -23.72
C SER A 47 4.15 25.19 -23.19
N ILE A 48 4.42 23.90 -23.42
CA ILE A 48 3.60 22.80 -22.91
C ILE A 48 3.57 22.80 -21.38
N LYS A 49 4.71 23.00 -20.72
CA LYS A 49 4.79 23.07 -19.25
C LYS A 49 3.93 24.21 -18.69
N ASP A 50 3.97 25.38 -19.32
CA ASP A 50 3.21 26.54 -18.88
C ASP A 50 1.70 26.32 -19.07
N GLU A 51 1.27 25.71 -20.18
CA GLU A 51 -0.15 25.37 -20.42
C GLU A 51 -0.66 24.25 -19.50
N MET A 52 0.16 23.23 -19.22
CA MET A 52 -0.20 22.19 -18.25
C MET A 52 -0.30 22.71 -16.82
N ALA A 53 0.53 23.70 -16.45
CA ALA A 53 0.42 24.37 -15.16
C ALA A 53 -0.85 25.21 -15.05
N LYS A 54 -1.24 25.91 -16.13
CA LYS A 54 -2.52 26.64 -16.22
C LYS A 54 -3.71 25.69 -16.09
N LEU A 55 -3.70 24.55 -16.77
CA LEU A 55 -4.74 23.51 -16.65
C LEU A 55 -4.89 23.01 -15.22
N ALA A 56 -3.79 22.66 -14.55
CA ALA A 56 -3.82 22.19 -13.16
C ALA A 56 -4.43 23.24 -12.22
N HIS A 57 -4.03 24.51 -12.39
CA HIS A 57 -4.56 25.61 -11.58
C HIS A 57 -6.07 25.84 -11.81
N LEU A 58 -6.55 25.74 -13.05
CA LEU A 58 -7.98 25.87 -13.37
C LEU A 58 -8.80 24.70 -12.81
N ILE A 59 -8.28 23.48 -12.85
CA ILE A 59 -8.93 22.29 -12.28
C ILE A 59 -9.05 22.42 -10.75
N ASP A 60 -7.98 22.86 -10.07
CA ASP A 60 -8.02 23.08 -8.62
C ASP A 60 -8.95 24.24 -8.23
N ALA A 61 -9.08 25.26 -9.08
CA ALA A 61 -10.06 26.34 -8.90
C ALA A 61 -11.51 25.83 -9.01
N LEU A 62 -11.80 24.95 -9.98
CA LEU A 62 -13.11 24.29 -10.11
C LEU A 62 -13.43 23.38 -8.92
N GLU A 63 -12.45 22.63 -8.41
CA GLU A 63 -12.66 21.78 -7.22
C GLU A 63 -12.99 22.62 -5.97
N LYS A 64 -12.27 23.73 -5.77
CA LYS A 64 -12.57 24.70 -4.70
C LYS A 64 -13.95 25.32 -4.86
N PHE A 65 -14.40 25.55 -6.09
CA PHE A 65 -15.73 26.08 -6.37
C PHE A 65 -16.82 25.03 -6.10
N ALA A 66 -16.64 23.79 -6.57
CA ALA A 66 -17.55 22.67 -6.31
C ALA A 66 -17.76 22.43 -4.81
N ASN A 67 -16.70 22.52 -4.02
CA ASN A 67 -16.75 22.36 -2.57
C ASN A 67 -17.52 23.48 -1.83
N LYS A 68 -17.76 24.63 -2.48
CA LYS A 68 -18.54 25.75 -1.92
C LYS A 68 -20.03 25.68 -2.24
N ILE A 69 -20.47 24.73 -3.07
CA ILE A 69 -21.88 24.60 -3.48
C ILE A 69 -22.68 23.88 -2.38
N SER A 70 -23.80 24.48 -1.98
CA SER A 70 -24.68 23.98 -0.93
C SER A 70 -25.63 22.86 -1.39
N PHE A 71 -25.95 22.79 -2.68
CA PHE A 71 -26.84 21.77 -3.24
C PHE A 71 -26.08 20.48 -3.58
N ARG A 72 -26.57 19.35 -3.04
CA ARG A 72 -25.85 18.07 -3.06
C ARG A 72 -25.71 17.48 -4.47
N ASN A 73 -26.69 17.68 -5.35
CA ASN A 73 -26.70 17.08 -6.69
C ASN A 73 -25.72 17.80 -7.63
N ASP A 74 -25.81 19.13 -7.73
CA ASP A 74 -24.91 19.95 -8.56
C ASP A 74 -23.43 19.80 -8.12
N ARG A 75 -23.19 19.63 -6.82
CA ARG A 75 -21.85 19.36 -6.27
C ARG A 75 -21.29 18.01 -6.73
N VAL A 76 -22.10 16.96 -6.74
CA VAL A 76 -21.68 15.62 -7.17
C VAL A 76 -21.36 15.61 -8.66
N GLU A 77 -22.17 16.27 -9.48
CA GLU A 77 -21.96 16.39 -10.92
C GLU A 77 -20.68 17.17 -11.25
N LEU A 78 -20.43 18.30 -10.57
CA LEU A 78 -19.20 19.07 -10.77
C LEU A 78 -17.93 18.34 -10.30
N LEU A 79 -17.99 17.61 -9.19
CA LEU A 79 -16.86 16.78 -8.74
C LEU A 79 -16.58 15.62 -9.70
N ALA A 80 -17.60 15.07 -10.36
CA ALA A 80 -17.42 14.08 -11.41
C ALA A 80 -16.69 14.68 -12.63
N GLN A 81 -17.08 15.89 -13.06
CA GLN A 81 -16.40 16.62 -14.14
C GLN A 81 -14.94 16.97 -13.78
N VAL A 82 -14.68 17.40 -12.55
CA VAL A 82 -13.30 17.65 -12.05
C VAL A 82 -12.45 16.37 -12.12
N LYS A 83 -13.02 15.22 -11.75
CA LYS A 83 -12.35 13.92 -11.84
C LYS A 83 -12.04 13.55 -13.29
N GLU A 84 -12.96 13.81 -14.21
CA GLU A 84 -12.75 13.59 -15.64
C GLU A 84 -11.63 14.48 -16.20
N HIS A 85 -11.62 15.78 -15.90
CA HIS A 85 -10.55 16.69 -16.29
C HIS A 85 -9.18 16.31 -15.70
N ARG A 86 -9.12 15.82 -14.45
CA ARG A 86 -7.88 15.27 -13.87
C ARG A 86 -7.38 14.03 -14.61
N ASN A 87 -8.28 13.13 -14.98
CA ASN A 87 -7.91 11.94 -15.76
C ASN A 87 -7.39 12.32 -17.15
N GLU A 88 -8.00 13.31 -17.79
CA GLU A 88 -7.57 13.79 -19.11
C GLU A 88 -6.22 14.52 -19.06
N LEU A 89 -5.97 15.32 -18.02
CA LEU A 89 -4.65 15.90 -17.76
C LEU A 89 -3.56 14.82 -17.61
N GLU A 90 -3.87 13.72 -16.92
CA GLU A 90 -2.95 12.60 -16.75
C GLU A 90 -2.72 11.84 -18.07
N LYS A 91 -3.75 11.65 -18.90
CA LYS A 91 -3.59 11.12 -20.26
C LYS A 91 -2.69 12.03 -21.11
N ASN A 92 -2.85 13.35 -21.03
CA ASN A 92 -1.98 14.30 -21.74
C ASN A 92 -0.52 14.19 -21.30
N ARG A 93 -0.26 14.01 -19.99
CA ARG A 93 1.08 13.72 -19.48
C ARG A 93 1.65 12.44 -20.08
N GLN A 94 0.84 11.39 -20.18
CA GLN A 94 1.26 10.12 -20.78
C GLN A 94 1.49 10.25 -22.30
N MET A 95 0.64 10.96 -23.03
CA MET A 95 0.82 11.21 -24.46
C MET A 95 2.08 12.03 -24.74
N LEU A 96 2.36 13.04 -23.90
CA LEU A 96 3.61 13.81 -23.96
C LEU A 96 4.83 12.92 -23.70
N ARG A 97 4.78 12.07 -22.66
CA ARG A 97 5.84 11.08 -22.38
C ARG A 97 6.10 10.19 -23.59
N GLN A 98 5.03 9.65 -24.18
CA GLN A 98 5.12 8.76 -25.33
C GLN A 98 5.68 9.49 -26.56
N ALA A 99 5.24 10.71 -26.84
CA ALA A 99 5.74 11.51 -27.96
C ALA A 99 7.22 11.87 -27.79
N ILE A 100 7.66 12.20 -26.57
CA ILE A 100 9.08 12.44 -26.27
C ILE A 100 9.89 11.15 -26.42
N LEU A 101 9.37 10.01 -25.95
CA LEU A 101 10.04 8.72 -26.05
C LEU A 101 10.19 8.28 -27.51
N GLU A 102 9.17 8.48 -28.34
CA GLU A 102 9.19 8.21 -29.78
C GLU A 102 10.19 9.13 -30.49
N PHE A 103 10.23 10.41 -30.13
CA PHE A 103 11.24 11.35 -30.62
C PHE A 103 12.67 10.92 -30.25
N LEU A 104 12.89 10.45 -29.02
CA LEU A 104 14.20 9.96 -28.57
C LEU A 104 14.61 8.65 -29.29
N LYS A 105 13.68 7.72 -29.50
CA LYS A 105 13.91 6.46 -30.24
C LYS A 105 14.23 6.71 -31.72
N MET A 106 13.63 7.70 -32.36
CA MET A 106 13.98 8.07 -33.73
C MET A 106 15.39 8.71 -33.83
N ASN A 107 15.81 9.44 -32.79
CA ASN A 107 17.18 9.93 -32.65
C ASN A 107 18.18 8.84 -32.23
N GLU A 108 17.73 7.64 -31.85
CA GLU A 108 18.58 6.51 -31.47
C GLU A 108 19.43 5.98 -32.65
N LYS A 109 19.01 6.24 -33.90
CA LYS A 109 19.85 6.05 -35.10
C LYS A 109 21.06 7.00 -35.15
N VAL A 110 21.00 8.15 -34.47
CA VAL A 110 22.13 9.06 -34.28
C VAL A 110 22.99 8.62 -33.09
N ILE A 111 22.38 8.01 -32.07
CA ILE A 111 23.05 7.53 -30.84
C ILE A 111 23.95 6.30 -31.10
N SER A 112 23.65 5.44 -32.09
CA SER A 112 24.54 4.31 -32.42
C SER A 112 25.95 4.74 -32.85
N PHE A 113 26.12 5.98 -33.30
CA PHE A 113 27.43 6.55 -33.65
C PHE A 113 28.26 6.97 -32.41
N TYR A 114 27.62 7.21 -31.26
CA TYR A 114 28.22 7.76 -30.04
C TYR A 114 28.32 6.76 -28.87
N GLN A 115 27.92 5.51 -29.10
CA GLN A 115 27.85 4.43 -28.11
C GLN A 115 29.15 4.14 -27.31
N PRO A 116 30.38 4.35 -27.82
CA PRO A 116 31.60 4.12 -27.03
C PRO A 116 31.83 5.12 -25.88
N ILE A 117 31.32 6.36 -26.01
CA ILE A 117 31.53 7.42 -25.02
C ILE A 117 30.56 7.26 -23.83
N TYR A 118 29.35 6.76 -24.10
CA TYR A 118 28.29 6.53 -23.13
C TYR A 118 28.63 5.40 -22.13
N LEU A 119 29.26 4.32 -22.62
CA LEU A 119 29.63 3.16 -21.78
C LEU A 119 30.73 3.49 -20.75
N ARG A 120 31.67 4.39 -21.06
CA ARG A 120 32.69 4.81 -20.09
C ARG A 120 32.14 5.67 -18.96
N LYS A 121 31.03 6.39 -19.18
CA LYS A 121 30.43 7.26 -18.16
C LYS A 121 29.46 6.51 -17.24
N ASN A 122 28.73 5.52 -17.76
CA ASN A 122 27.82 4.69 -16.96
C ASN A 122 28.55 3.91 -15.86
N VAL A 123 29.77 3.41 -16.11
CA VAL A 123 30.57 2.73 -15.07
C VAL A 123 30.94 3.69 -13.91
N VAL A 124 31.17 4.97 -14.22
CA VAL A 124 31.50 5.99 -13.20
C VAL A 124 30.24 6.47 -12.47
N GLU A 125 29.11 6.62 -13.16
CA GLU A 125 27.82 6.98 -12.54
C GLU A 125 27.22 5.86 -11.69
N GLU A 126 27.42 4.58 -12.04
CA GLU A 126 26.91 3.44 -11.27
C GLU A 126 27.73 3.21 -9.99
N GLN A 127 29.06 3.41 -10.05
CA GLN A 127 29.90 3.52 -8.85
C GLN A 127 29.52 4.75 -8.01
N SER A 128 29.15 5.87 -8.62
CA SER A 128 28.69 7.07 -7.91
C SER A 128 27.30 6.89 -7.26
N ARG A 129 26.38 6.16 -7.90
CA ARG A 129 25.03 5.84 -7.40
C ARG A 129 25.06 4.91 -6.20
N SER A 130 25.94 3.91 -6.22
CA SER A 130 26.19 3.00 -5.08
C SER A 130 26.65 3.76 -3.83
N TYR A 131 27.52 4.77 -3.99
CA TYR A 131 28.00 5.60 -2.90
C TYR A 131 27.01 6.71 -2.46
N LEU A 132 26.11 7.15 -3.34
CA LEU A 132 25.08 8.16 -3.06
C LEU A 132 23.87 7.64 -2.27
N LEU A 133 23.63 6.32 -2.26
CA LEU A 133 22.47 5.70 -1.59
C LEU A 133 22.70 5.39 -0.09
N GLN A 134 23.86 5.73 0.47
CA GLN A 134 24.21 5.37 1.85
C GLN A 134 24.02 6.44 2.93
N VAL A 135 23.66 7.70 2.63
CA VAL A 135 23.62 8.72 3.69
C VAL A 135 22.36 9.56 3.62
N GLY A 136 21.61 9.53 4.72
CA GLY A 136 20.37 10.25 4.95
C GLY A 136 20.56 11.77 4.97
N ASP A 137 19.52 12.42 4.48
CA ASP A 137 19.33 13.86 4.36
C ASP A 137 19.52 14.57 5.72
N ASN A 138 20.52 15.45 5.81
CA ASN A 138 20.54 16.54 6.78
C ASN A 138 21.11 17.81 6.14
N SER A 139 20.31 18.86 6.21
CA SER A 139 20.32 20.08 5.39
C SER A 139 21.41 21.11 5.72
N GLN A 140 22.61 20.70 6.12
CA GLN A 140 23.72 21.64 6.41
C GLN A 140 25.07 21.25 5.82
N ASP A 141 25.09 20.53 4.70
CA ASP A 141 26.35 19.98 4.21
C ASP A 141 27.22 21.03 3.49
N ILE A 142 28.22 21.56 4.21
CA ILE A 142 29.26 22.46 3.73
C ILE A 142 29.99 21.84 2.52
N GLU A 143 30.04 20.51 2.45
CA GLU A 143 30.73 19.79 1.41
C GLU A 143 30.01 19.88 0.05
N PHE A 144 28.68 19.86 0.04
CA PHE A 144 27.88 20.08 -1.19
C PHE A 144 28.10 21.49 -1.77
N ARG A 145 28.14 22.53 -0.91
CA ARG A 145 28.46 23.91 -1.32
C ARG A 145 29.89 24.05 -1.85
N ASN A 146 30.85 23.36 -1.24
CA ASN A 146 32.25 23.36 -1.69
C ASN A 146 32.41 22.60 -3.02
N ARG A 147 31.68 21.50 -3.22
CA ARG A 147 31.65 20.73 -4.46
C ARG A 147 31.02 21.53 -5.61
N ARG A 148 29.95 22.30 -5.36
CA ARG A 148 29.37 23.25 -6.33
C ARG A 148 30.33 24.40 -6.70
N ARG A 149 31.03 24.99 -5.72
CA ARG A 149 32.06 26.03 -5.98
C ARG A 149 33.22 25.51 -6.83
N ARG A 150 33.67 24.27 -6.61
CA ARG A 150 34.73 23.66 -7.43
C ARG A 150 34.30 23.48 -8.88
N ALA A 151 33.07 23.04 -9.12
CA ALA A 151 32.52 22.91 -10.47
C ALA A 151 32.42 24.27 -11.19
N GLU A 152 31.98 25.32 -10.49
CA GLU A 152 31.92 26.67 -11.09
C GLU A 152 33.30 27.30 -11.30
N ASN A 153 34.27 27.06 -10.41
CA ASN A 153 35.65 27.47 -10.60
C ASN A 153 36.30 26.78 -11.80
N LEU A 154 36.01 25.49 -12.00
CA LEU A 154 36.50 24.75 -13.15
C LEU A 154 35.88 25.30 -14.46
N LYS A 155 34.58 25.60 -14.46
CA LYS A 155 33.87 26.23 -15.58
C LYS A 155 34.43 27.61 -15.95
N THR A 156 34.76 28.44 -14.95
CA THR A 156 35.34 29.77 -15.18
C THR A 156 36.80 29.71 -15.60
N GLN A 157 37.56 28.73 -15.11
CA GLN A 157 38.93 28.47 -15.58
C GLN A 157 38.95 27.99 -17.04
N THR A 158 38.02 27.11 -17.44
CA THR A 158 37.92 26.68 -18.83
C THR A 158 37.50 27.82 -19.75
N LEU A 159 36.61 28.72 -19.31
CA LEU A 159 36.20 29.90 -20.08
C LEU A 159 37.36 30.90 -20.26
N LYS A 160 38.17 31.13 -19.22
CA LYS A 160 39.36 31.98 -19.31
C LYS A 160 40.45 31.37 -20.18
N ALA A 161 40.59 30.04 -20.17
CA ALA A 161 41.54 29.33 -21.01
C ALA A 161 41.13 29.40 -22.49
N THR A 162 39.84 29.30 -22.81
CA THR A 162 39.33 29.44 -24.18
C THR A 162 39.42 30.88 -24.69
N GLU A 163 39.12 31.88 -23.86
CA GLU A 163 39.33 33.30 -24.19
C GLU A 163 40.81 33.63 -24.43
N SER A 164 41.70 33.08 -23.59
CA SER A 164 43.16 33.26 -23.74
C SER A 164 43.68 32.58 -25.01
N LEU A 165 43.20 31.38 -25.35
CA LEU A 165 43.56 30.69 -26.59
C LEU A 165 43.05 31.45 -27.83
N THR A 166 41.84 31.99 -27.79
CA THR A 166 41.27 32.80 -28.88
C THR A 166 42.07 34.09 -29.10
N SER A 167 42.51 34.75 -28.01
CA SER A 167 43.40 35.91 -28.08
C SER A 167 44.81 35.58 -28.57
N LEU A 168 45.32 34.38 -28.25
CA LEU A 168 46.64 33.94 -28.67
C LEU A 168 46.66 33.57 -30.16
N VAL A 169 45.61 32.90 -30.64
CA VAL A 169 45.44 32.50 -32.04
C VAL A 169 45.24 33.71 -32.94
N THR A 170 44.50 34.73 -32.51
CA THR A 170 44.37 36.01 -33.23
C THR A 170 45.69 36.77 -33.31
N LYS A 171 46.44 36.87 -32.19
CA LYS A 171 47.78 37.50 -32.19
C LYS A 171 48.82 36.74 -33.02
N MET A 172 48.78 35.40 -33.01
CA MET A 172 49.67 34.57 -33.84
C MET A 172 49.32 34.64 -35.33
N SER A 173 48.03 34.77 -35.68
CA SER A 173 47.58 34.95 -37.06
C SER A 173 48.07 36.27 -37.65
N ASP A 174 48.03 37.37 -36.89
CA ASP A 174 48.48 38.69 -37.34
C ASP A 174 50.02 38.80 -37.45
N GLN A 175 50.76 38.07 -36.61
CA GLN A 175 52.23 38.16 -36.57
C GLN A 175 52.96 37.25 -37.59
N LEU A 176 52.34 36.17 -38.07
CA LEU A 176 53.05 35.14 -38.86
C LEU A 176 52.70 35.06 -40.36
N LYS A 177 51.73 35.85 -40.87
CA LYS A 177 51.24 35.74 -42.27
C LYS A 177 51.06 34.28 -42.72
N LEU A 178 50.40 33.49 -41.89
CA LEU A 178 50.12 32.08 -42.16
C LEU A 178 49.12 31.94 -43.32
N SER A 179 49.31 30.92 -44.18
CA SER A 179 48.49 30.70 -45.37
C SER A 179 47.03 30.33 -45.02
N GLU A 180 46.08 30.74 -45.88
CA GLU A 180 44.62 30.58 -45.71
C GLU A 180 44.19 29.17 -45.26
N ASP A 181 44.90 28.11 -45.67
CA ASP A 181 44.60 26.73 -45.29
C ASP A 181 44.85 26.41 -43.80
N THR A 182 45.87 27.03 -43.20
CA THR A 182 46.21 26.82 -41.79
C THR A 182 45.31 27.63 -40.85
N THR A 183 44.88 28.82 -41.28
CA THR A 183 43.85 29.62 -40.60
C THR A 183 42.47 28.96 -40.71
N SER A 184 42.13 28.38 -41.86
CA SER A 184 40.87 27.65 -42.06
C SER A 184 40.76 26.41 -41.16
N THR A 185 41.84 25.63 -41.01
CA THR A 185 41.89 24.46 -40.11
C THR A 185 41.86 24.84 -38.63
N LEU A 186 42.46 25.96 -38.23
CA LEU A 186 42.38 26.51 -36.86
C LEU A 186 40.99 27.09 -36.55
N ILE A 187 40.34 27.74 -37.51
CA ILE A 187 38.95 28.20 -37.37
C ILE A 187 38.01 27.00 -37.26
N HIS A 188 38.19 25.97 -38.10
CA HIS A 188 37.37 24.75 -38.09
C HIS A 188 37.50 23.96 -36.78
N SER A 189 38.69 23.91 -36.19
CA SER A 189 38.91 23.29 -34.87
C SER A 189 38.37 24.13 -33.71
N SER A 190 38.35 25.47 -33.83
CA SER A 190 37.62 26.34 -32.89
C SER A 190 36.09 26.21 -33.01
N PHE A 191 35.58 25.95 -34.22
CA PHE A 191 34.17 25.72 -34.49
C PHE A 191 33.71 24.38 -33.89
N LEU A 192 34.54 23.34 -34.01
CA LEU A 192 34.35 22.05 -33.32
C LEU A 192 34.27 22.21 -31.79
N LEU A 193 35.09 23.09 -31.19
CA LEU A 193 35.00 23.38 -29.75
C LEU A 193 33.70 24.13 -29.38
N LYS A 194 33.19 25.01 -30.26
CA LYS A 194 31.90 25.68 -30.08
C LYS A 194 30.71 24.72 -30.24
N ASP A 195 30.83 23.75 -31.15
CA ASP A 195 29.86 22.66 -31.31
C ASP A 195 29.85 21.77 -30.06
N THR A 196 31.01 21.48 -29.45
CA THR A 196 31.03 20.79 -28.15
C THR A 196 30.37 21.61 -27.04
N GLU A 197 30.46 22.94 -27.03
CA GLU A 197 29.74 23.80 -26.08
C GLU A 197 28.21 23.76 -26.29
N SER A 198 27.77 23.71 -27.55
CA SER A 198 26.36 23.50 -27.92
C SER A 198 25.88 22.09 -27.54
N GLU A 199 26.73 21.08 -27.69
CA GLU A 199 26.49 19.70 -27.31
C GLU A 199 26.51 19.53 -25.79
N TYR A 200 27.35 20.24 -25.03
CA TYR A 200 27.33 20.26 -23.56
C TYR A 200 26.11 21.01 -23.02
N SER A 201 25.64 22.06 -23.71
CA SER A 201 24.40 22.76 -23.38
C SER A 201 23.17 21.91 -23.74
N SER A 202 23.23 21.17 -24.85
CA SER A 202 22.25 20.18 -25.31
C SER A 202 22.21 18.94 -24.43
N MET A 203 23.35 18.47 -23.96
CA MET A 203 23.51 17.36 -23.03
C MET A 203 23.14 17.79 -21.62
N GLY A 204 23.34 19.06 -21.26
CA GLY A 204 22.76 19.70 -20.07
C GLY A 204 21.24 19.82 -20.16
N ALA A 205 20.69 20.11 -21.35
CA ALA A 205 19.26 20.08 -21.62
C ALA A 205 18.69 18.65 -21.62
N HIS A 206 19.42 17.66 -22.15
CA HIS A 206 19.07 16.24 -22.09
C HIS A 206 19.18 15.68 -20.68
N ILE A 207 20.18 16.09 -19.89
CA ILE A 207 20.29 15.76 -18.47
C ILE A 207 19.18 16.48 -17.70
N GLN A 208 18.81 17.72 -18.04
CA GLN A 208 17.63 18.35 -17.47
C GLN A 208 16.33 17.65 -17.88
N VAL A 209 16.22 17.14 -19.11
CA VAL A 209 15.08 16.35 -19.58
C VAL A 209 15.07 14.96 -18.94
N MET A 210 16.22 14.33 -18.69
CA MET A 210 16.35 13.04 -18.00
C MET A 210 16.17 13.18 -16.49
N ILE A 211 16.63 14.28 -15.89
CA ILE A 211 16.32 14.67 -14.50
C ILE A 211 14.84 15.04 -14.41
N PHE A 212 14.27 15.70 -15.41
CA PHE A 212 12.83 16.00 -15.47
C PHE A 212 12.02 14.72 -15.69
N ILE A 213 12.46 13.79 -16.53
CA ILE A 213 11.87 12.45 -16.69
C ILE A 213 11.99 11.71 -15.35
N ASN A 214 13.15 11.69 -14.68
CA ASN A 214 13.36 11.10 -13.35
C ASN A 214 12.55 11.79 -12.22
N LEU A 215 12.36 13.11 -12.29
CA LEU A 215 11.49 13.89 -11.38
C LEU A 215 10.00 13.66 -11.69
N MET A 216 9.66 13.34 -12.94
CA MET A 216 8.33 12.88 -13.36
C MET A 216 8.16 11.36 -13.13
N ASP A 217 9.26 10.63 -12.94
CA ASP A 217 9.40 9.24 -12.48
C ASP A 217 9.54 9.14 -10.95
N GLU A 218 9.43 10.27 -10.22
CA GLU A 218 8.88 10.18 -8.89
C GLU A 218 7.51 9.54 -9.05
N LYS A 219 7.45 8.22 -8.82
CA LYS A 219 6.22 7.46 -8.60
C LYS A 219 5.27 8.43 -7.91
N PRO A 220 4.07 8.68 -8.48
CA PRO A 220 3.17 9.74 -8.04
C PRO A 220 3.20 9.72 -6.52
N ALA A 221 3.76 10.76 -5.90
CA ALA A 221 4.25 10.74 -4.51
C ALA A 221 3.47 9.71 -3.72
N LYS A 222 4.05 8.51 -3.49
CA LYS A 222 3.26 7.30 -3.14
C LYS A 222 2.22 7.74 -2.14
N THR A 223 0.96 7.79 -2.57
CA THR A 223 -0.07 8.34 -1.69
C THR A 223 -0.01 7.54 -0.41
N LEU A 224 -0.26 8.18 0.74
CA LEU A 224 -0.22 7.47 2.02
C LEU A 224 -1.02 6.15 1.97
N GLU A 225 -2.08 6.15 1.16
CA GLU A 225 -2.92 4.99 0.86
C GLU A 225 -2.21 3.89 0.05
N THR A 226 -1.42 4.25 -0.97
CA THR A 226 -0.59 3.28 -1.72
C THR A 226 0.47 2.64 -0.81
N VAL A 227 1.12 3.42 0.06
CA VAL A 227 2.11 2.90 1.03
C VAL A 227 1.43 2.01 2.07
N ARG A 228 0.25 2.41 2.56
CA ARG A 228 -0.56 1.59 3.46
C ARG A 228 -0.92 0.25 2.80
N THR A 229 -1.34 0.26 1.54
CA THR A 229 -1.70 -0.96 0.81
C THR A 229 -0.51 -1.90 0.68
N GLU A 230 0.67 -1.37 0.37
CA GLU A 230 1.93 -2.11 0.30
C GLU A 230 2.35 -2.70 1.66
N LEU A 231 2.17 -1.93 2.74
CA LEU A 231 2.39 -2.41 4.11
C LEU A 231 1.45 -3.58 4.43
N ILE A 232 0.14 -3.43 4.18
CA ILE A 232 -0.86 -4.48 4.45
C ILE A 232 -0.51 -5.76 3.68
N GLU A 233 -0.14 -5.62 2.40
CA GLU A 233 0.23 -6.76 1.56
C GLU A 233 1.50 -7.46 2.06
N SER A 234 2.50 -6.69 2.49
CA SER A 234 3.73 -7.21 3.10
C SER A 234 3.44 -7.97 4.39
N LEU A 235 2.56 -7.43 5.24
CA LEU A 235 2.15 -8.07 6.48
C LEU A 235 1.37 -9.38 6.22
N ARG A 236 0.46 -9.40 5.24
CA ARG A 236 -0.28 -10.62 4.86
C ARG A 236 0.64 -11.73 4.35
N LYS A 237 1.69 -11.37 3.62
CA LYS A 237 2.69 -12.30 3.07
C LYS A 237 3.77 -12.71 4.07
N ASN A 238 3.71 -12.22 5.31
CA ASN A 238 4.72 -12.46 6.34
C ASN A 238 6.12 -11.92 5.99
N ASN A 239 6.20 -10.83 5.23
CA ASN A 239 7.46 -10.17 4.89
C ASN A 239 7.79 -9.10 5.93
N ALA A 240 8.43 -9.52 7.03
CA ALA A 240 8.73 -8.67 8.17
C ALA A 240 9.73 -7.56 7.84
N GLU A 241 10.73 -7.81 7.00
CA GLU A 241 11.77 -6.82 6.67
C GLU A 241 11.20 -5.60 5.93
N ASP A 242 10.41 -5.83 4.88
CA ASP A 242 9.80 -4.75 4.12
C ASP A 242 8.75 -4.00 4.96
N ALA A 243 7.94 -4.73 5.73
CA ALA A 243 6.98 -4.12 6.64
C ALA A 243 7.67 -3.24 7.71
N LYS A 244 8.79 -3.70 8.28
CA LYS A 244 9.56 -2.96 9.27
C LYS A 244 10.20 -1.71 8.68
N ARG A 245 10.78 -1.82 7.47
CA ARG A 245 11.31 -0.66 6.74
C ARG A 245 10.24 0.39 6.48
N LEU A 246 9.03 -0.02 6.08
CA LEU A 246 7.91 0.89 5.85
C LEU A 246 7.43 1.57 7.14
N LEU A 247 7.31 0.82 8.24
CA LEU A 247 6.90 1.37 9.54
C LEU A 247 7.94 2.32 10.13
N GLN A 248 9.24 2.04 9.98
CA GLN A 248 10.31 2.93 10.41
C GLN A 248 10.39 4.22 9.58
N LYS A 249 10.04 4.14 8.29
CA LYS A 249 10.04 5.31 7.40
C LYS A 249 8.81 6.20 7.59
N TYR A 250 7.67 5.60 7.96
CA TYR A 250 6.39 6.30 8.10
C TYR A 250 5.72 5.94 9.42
N ASP A 251 6.06 6.64 10.50
CA ASP A 251 5.52 6.40 11.85
C ASP A 251 3.98 6.45 11.90
N THR A 252 3.36 7.28 11.06
CA THR A 252 1.89 7.41 10.96
C THR A 252 1.18 6.13 10.50
N LEU A 253 1.89 5.20 9.84
CA LEU A 253 1.30 3.94 9.38
C LEU A 253 1.06 2.94 10.52
N ARG A 254 1.82 3.02 11.62
CA ARG A 254 1.66 2.10 12.76
C ARG A 254 0.26 2.22 13.36
N SER A 255 -0.11 3.46 13.72
CA SER A 255 -1.41 3.80 14.32
C SER A 255 -2.49 4.08 13.29
N GLY A 256 -2.13 4.18 12.01
CA GLY A 256 -3.05 4.48 10.94
C GLY A 256 -4.07 3.36 10.75
N LYS A 257 -5.35 3.65 11.04
CA LYS A 257 -6.48 2.74 10.81
C LYS A 257 -6.94 2.72 9.35
N ASP A 258 -7.21 1.53 8.81
CA ASP A 258 -7.93 1.36 7.55
C ASP A 258 -9.44 1.58 7.72
N ASP A 259 -10.21 1.40 6.64
CA ASP A 259 -11.68 1.56 6.62
C ASP A 259 -12.44 0.62 7.57
N SER A 260 -11.77 -0.40 8.11
CA SER A 260 -12.32 -1.32 9.11
C SER A 260 -11.80 -1.05 10.52
N GLY A 261 -11.08 0.04 10.72
CA GLY A 261 -10.48 0.41 12.00
C GLY A 261 -9.17 -0.31 12.31
N ARG A 262 -8.63 -1.12 11.39
CA ARG A 262 -7.45 -1.97 11.65
C ARG A 262 -6.16 -1.21 11.47
N THR A 263 -5.26 -1.39 12.42
CA THR A 263 -3.90 -0.87 12.43
C THR A 263 -2.88 -1.92 11.97
N ALA A 264 -1.61 -1.54 11.89
CA ALA A 264 -0.52 -2.44 11.46
C ALA A 264 -0.45 -3.74 12.29
N VAL A 265 -0.69 -3.67 13.60
CA VAL A 265 -0.65 -4.85 14.49
C VAL A 265 -1.76 -5.86 14.19
N HIS A 266 -2.94 -5.42 13.76
CA HIS A 266 -4.04 -6.32 13.33
C HIS A 266 -3.64 -7.12 12.09
N TRP A 267 -3.07 -6.45 11.09
CA TRP A 267 -2.61 -7.08 9.86
C TRP A 267 -1.40 -8.00 10.12
N ALA A 268 -0.46 -7.57 10.96
CA ALA A 268 0.67 -8.39 11.41
C ALA A 268 0.20 -9.67 12.11
N ALA A 269 -0.80 -9.56 13.00
CA ALA A 269 -1.40 -10.70 13.69
C ALA A 269 -2.12 -11.66 12.73
N SER A 270 -2.78 -11.14 11.69
CA SER A 270 -3.41 -11.95 10.63
C SER A 270 -2.36 -12.70 9.78
N GLY A 271 -1.28 -12.00 9.42
CA GLY A 271 -0.19 -12.55 8.61
C GLY A 271 0.71 -13.53 9.34
N GLY A 272 0.80 -13.41 10.67
CA GLY A 272 1.75 -14.17 11.48
C GLY A 272 3.12 -13.51 11.63
N CYS A 273 3.23 -12.20 11.35
CA CYS A 273 4.45 -11.41 11.46
C CYS A 273 4.82 -11.14 12.91
N LEU A 274 5.34 -12.14 13.64
CA LEU A 274 5.68 -11.99 15.06
C LEU A 274 6.64 -10.82 15.32
N GLU A 275 7.61 -10.60 14.44
CA GLU A 275 8.58 -9.50 14.58
C GLU A 275 7.92 -8.13 14.52
N ILE A 276 6.93 -7.95 13.64
CA ILE A 276 6.19 -6.69 13.56
C ILE A 276 5.25 -6.52 14.76
N VAL A 277 4.60 -7.60 15.21
CA VAL A 277 3.78 -7.54 16.43
C VAL A 277 4.65 -7.11 17.63
N LYS A 278 5.84 -7.72 17.80
CA LYS A 278 6.81 -7.32 18.82
C LYS A 278 7.26 -5.87 18.66
N PHE A 279 7.55 -5.46 17.42
CA PHE A 279 7.95 -4.09 17.12
C PHE A 279 6.87 -3.08 17.52
N CYS A 280 5.62 -3.26 17.09
CA CYS A 280 4.51 -2.37 17.45
C CYS A 280 4.32 -2.29 18.97
N VAL A 281 4.23 -3.44 19.65
CA VAL A 281 4.07 -3.51 21.12
C VAL A 281 5.24 -2.86 21.86
N SER A 282 6.47 -2.96 21.34
CA SER A 282 7.64 -2.30 21.93
C SER A 282 7.62 -0.77 21.81
N GLN A 283 6.89 -0.23 20.83
CA GLN A 283 6.73 1.21 20.67
C GLN A 283 5.59 1.74 21.53
N HIS A 284 4.45 1.03 21.55
CA HIS A 284 3.32 1.31 22.43
C HIS A 284 2.70 0.01 22.93
N GLU A 285 2.68 -0.19 24.24
CA GLU A 285 2.13 -1.41 24.84
C GLU A 285 0.64 -1.59 24.53
N ASP A 286 -0.10 -0.49 24.37
CA ASP A 286 -1.52 -0.47 24.00
C ASP A 286 -1.81 -1.08 22.61
N ASP A 287 -0.81 -1.20 21.73
CA ASP A 287 -0.99 -1.87 20.43
C ASP A 287 -1.37 -3.35 20.62
N ALA A 288 -1.01 -3.98 21.74
CA ALA A 288 -1.39 -5.36 22.04
C ALA A 288 -2.91 -5.55 22.23
N ILE A 289 -3.60 -4.49 22.66
CA ILE A 289 -5.04 -4.47 22.97
C ILE A 289 -5.84 -3.56 22.03
N ALA A 290 -5.23 -3.11 20.93
CA ALA A 290 -5.89 -2.25 19.95
C ALA A 290 -7.17 -2.91 19.42
N LEU A 291 -8.22 -2.11 19.20
CA LEU A 291 -9.50 -2.57 18.69
C LEU A 291 -9.76 -2.01 17.28
N ASP A 292 -10.21 -2.89 16.39
CA ASP A 292 -10.83 -2.50 15.13
C ASP A 292 -12.29 -2.06 15.33
N ASP A 293 -12.97 -1.62 14.26
CA ASP A 293 -14.34 -1.07 14.37
C ASP A 293 -15.37 -2.12 14.82
N MET A 294 -15.04 -3.40 14.69
CA MET A 294 -15.86 -4.53 15.15
C MET A 294 -15.47 -5.02 16.54
N GLY A 295 -14.52 -4.34 17.21
CA GLY A 295 -14.00 -4.68 18.52
C GLY A 295 -13.05 -5.89 18.49
N TRP A 296 -12.44 -6.23 17.35
CA TRP A 296 -11.48 -7.32 17.29
C TRP A 296 -10.13 -6.89 17.84
N THR A 297 -9.57 -7.71 18.71
CA THR A 297 -8.19 -7.56 19.18
C THR A 297 -7.20 -8.30 18.25
N PRO A 298 -5.91 -7.93 18.26
CA PRO A 298 -4.86 -8.70 17.60
C PRO A 298 -4.87 -10.18 17.99
N LEU A 299 -5.19 -10.51 19.26
CA LEU A 299 -5.29 -11.87 19.74
C LEU A 299 -6.41 -12.65 19.04
N MET A 300 -7.60 -12.08 18.89
CA MET A 300 -8.72 -12.71 18.18
C MET A 300 -8.38 -12.98 16.71
N ILE A 301 -7.75 -12.01 16.04
CA ILE A 301 -7.32 -12.16 14.65
C ILE A 301 -6.29 -13.29 14.53
N ALA A 302 -5.27 -13.31 15.40
CA ALA A 302 -4.26 -14.36 15.41
C ALA A 302 -4.86 -15.75 15.68
N CYS A 303 -5.85 -15.84 16.59
CA CYS A 303 -6.55 -17.09 16.89
C CYS A 303 -7.38 -17.57 15.69
N SER A 304 -8.12 -16.69 15.03
CA SER A 304 -8.89 -17.01 13.82
C SER A 304 -7.98 -17.46 12.66
N ALA A 305 -6.88 -16.74 12.45
CA ALA A 305 -5.90 -17.03 11.40
C ALA A 305 -5.01 -18.24 11.69
N GLY A 306 -4.96 -18.73 12.94
CA GLY A 306 -4.15 -19.89 13.32
C GLY A 306 -2.67 -19.58 13.56
N ARG A 307 -2.32 -18.34 13.94
CA ARG A 307 -0.93 -17.89 14.10
C ARG A 307 -0.40 -18.19 15.51
N LEU A 308 0.02 -19.43 15.73
CA LEU A 308 0.41 -19.96 17.05
C LEU A 308 1.44 -19.09 17.79
N GLU A 309 2.53 -18.71 17.14
CA GLU A 309 3.61 -17.95 17.77
C GLU A 309 3.18 -16.53 18.17
N VAL A 310 2.33 -15.89 17.36
CA VAL A 310 1.74 -14.59 17.69
C VAL A 310 0.79 -14.73 18.89
N VAL A 311 -0.02 -15.78 18.94
CA VAL A 311 -0.91 -16.06 20.08
C VAL A 311 -0.10 -16.24 21.37
N ARG A 312 0.97 -17.05 21.34
CA ARG A 312 1.83 -17.26 22.52
C ARG A 312 2.43 -15.95 23.03
N TYR A 313 2.92 -15.12 22.12
CA TYR A 313 3.50 -13.84 22.48
C TYR A 313 2.45 -12.89 23.07
N LEU A 314 1.30 -12.71 22.42
CA LEU A 314 0.27 -11.79 22.89
C LEU A 314 -0.28 -12.19 24.26
N ILE A 315 -0.51 -13.48 24.51
CA ILE A 315 -0.98 -13.97 25.82
C ILE A 315 0.08 -13.79 26.92
N SER A 316 1.37 -13.78 26.57
CA SER A 316 2.42 -13.50 27.56
C SER A 316 2.49 -12.05 28.02
N LEU A 317 1.77 -11.13 27.34
CA LEU A 317 1.75 -9.72 27.69
C LEU A 317 0.73 -9.45 28.81
N PRO A 318 1.09 -8.64 29.82
CA PRO A 318 0.24 -8.42 31.00
C PRO A 318 -1.07 -7.70 30.71
N LEU A 319 -1.11 -6.85 29.66
CA LEU A 319 -2.30 -6.08 29.28
C LEU A 319 -3.36 -6.91 28.55
N VAL A 320 -3.00 -8.08 28.03
CA VAL A 320 -3.88 -8.86 27.15
C VAL A 320 -4.76 -9.79 27.97
N ASP A 321 -6.07 -9.48 28.02
CA ASP A 321 -7.07 -10.38 28.58
C ASP A 321 -7.65 -11.31 27.49
N VAL A 322 -7.43 -12.63 27.66
CA VAL A 322 -7.94 -13.68 26.76
C VAL A 322 -9.47 -13.73 26.67
N ASN A 323 -10.17 -13.15 27.65
CA ASN A 323 -11.62 -13.11 27.75
C ASN A 323 -12.25 -11.84 27.22
N THR A 324 -11.45 -10.88 26.71
CA THR A 324 -11.98 -9.64 26.11
C THR A 324 -13.01 -9.99 25.03
N PRO A 325 -14.25 -9.50 25.13
CA PRO A 325 -15.28 -9.70 24.12
C PRO A 325 -15.20 -8.63 23.03
N ASN A 326 -15.53 -8.98 21.79
CA ASN A 326 -15.76 -7.99 20.74
C ASN A 326 -17.22 -7.47 20.75
N ASN A 327 -17.60 -6.67 19.76
CA ASN A 327 -18.95 -6.10 19.66
C ASN A 327 -20.07 -7.16 19.60
N ASN A 328 -19.74 -8.38 19.18
CA ASN A 328 -20.66 -9.53 19.14
C ASN A 328 -20.61 -10.41 20.40
N LYS A 329 -19.92 -9.96 21.46
CA LYS A 329 -19.58 -10.75 22.66
C LYS A 329 -18.76 -12.01 22.39
N GLN A 330 -18.12 -12.09 21.23
CA GLN A 330 -17.26 -13.22 20.88
C GLN A 330 -15.86 -12.99 21.45
N THR A 331 -15.31 -14.04 22.07
CA THR A 331 -13.95 -14.06 22.63
C THR A 331 -12.97 -14.75 21.68
N ALA A 332 -11.67 -14.67 21.95
CA ALA A 332 -10.65 -15.40 21.18
C ALA A 332 -10.92 -16.92 21.11
N LEU A 333 -11.50 -17.50 22.17
CA LEU A 333 -11.85 -18.92 22.23
C LEU A 333 -12.98 -19.30 21.26
N HIS A 334 -13.96 -18.41 21.02
CA HIS A 334 -15.00 -18.64 20.01
C HIS A 334 -14.39 -18.80 18.61
N TYR A 335 -13.42 -17.95 18.27
CA TYR A 335 -12.75 -17.99 16.97
C TYR A 335 -11.82 -19.19 16.83
N ALA A 336 -11.04 -19.53 17.87
CA ALA A 336 -10.21 -20.73 17.86
C ALA A 336 -11.05 -22.01 17.70
N ALA A 337 -12.19 -22.08 18.38
CA ALA A 337 -13.13 -23.20 18.27
C ALA A 337 -13.77 -23.26 16.88
N SER A 338 -14.30 -22.15 16.37
CA SER A 338 -14.93 -22.10 15.03
C SER A 338 -13.94 -22.31 13.88
N LYS A 339 -12.65 -22.00 14.04
CA LYS A 339 -11.66 -22.18 12.96
C LYS A 339 -10.85 -23.48 13.10
N ASN A 340 -11.29 -24.40 13.96
CA ASN A 340 -10.64 -25.69 14.21
C ASN A 340 -9.14 -25.55 14.55
N ARG A 341 -8.81 -24.76 15.58
CA ARG A 341 -7.43 -24.48 15.99
C ARG A 341 -7.06 -25.15 17.33
N PRO A 342 -6.87 -26.49 17.39
CA PRO A 342 -6.79 -27.23 18.65
C PRO A 342 -5.64 -26.81 19.57
N GLN A 343 -4.46 -26.52 19.01
CA GLN A 343 -3.32 -26.06 19.79
C GLN A 343 -3.58 -24.68 20.42
N ILE A 344 -4.19 -23.76 19.66
CA ILE A 344 -4.55 -22.42 20.14
C ILE A 344 -5.64 -22.51 21.20
N THR A 345 -6.68 -23.33 20.98
CA THR A 345 -7.73 -23.60 21.97
C THR A 345 -7.14 -24.07 23.30
N THR A 346 -6.22 -25.04 23.25
CA THR A 346 -5.54 -25.54 24.45
C THR A 346 -4.75 -24.45 25.17
N ILE A 347 -4.07 -23.58 24.43
CA ILE A 347 -3.30 -22.46 25.02
C ILE A 347 -4.24 -21.46 25.68
N LEU A 348 -5.34 -21.09 25.02
CA LEU A 348 -6.31 -20.15 25.56
C LEU A 348 -6.91 -20.66 26.88
N LEU A 349 -7.34 -21.93 26.91
CA LEU A 349 -7.91 -22.54 28.11
C LEU A 349 -6.90 -22.59 29.28
N LYS A 350 -5.65 -22.98 29.01
CA LYS A 350 -4.57 -22.96 30.00
C LYS A 350 -4.28 -21.57 30.58
N ASN A 351 -4.62 -20.51 29.85
CA ASN A 351 -4.46 -19.13 30.29
C ASN A 351 -5.78 -18.51 30.79
N GLY A 352 -6.74 -19.34 31.21
CA GLY A 352 -7.95 -18.88 31.88
C GLY A 352 -9.06 -18.39 30.95
N ALA A 353 -9.06 -18.80 29.68
CA ALA A 353 -10.19 -18.52 28.79
C ALA A 353 -11.47 -19.18 29.31
N ASN A 354 -12.55 -18.40 29.38
CA ASN A 354 -13.86 -18.86 29.82
C ASN A 354 -14.47 -19.78 28.76
N VAL A 355 -14.43 -21.09 29.03
CA VAL A 355 -14.99 -22.13 28.15
C VAL A 355 -16.50 -21.99 27.93
N ASN A 356 -17.20 -21.32 28.85
CA ASN A 356 -18.65 -21.10 28.83
C ASN A 356 -19.03 -19.68 28.37
N ALA A 357 -18.09 -18.90 27.82
CA ALA A 357 -18.39 -17.55 27.35
C ALA A 357 -19.54 -17.58 26.32
N GLN A 358 -20.50 -16.67 26.46
CA GLN A 358 -21.67 -16.59 25.59
C GLN A 358 -21.62 -15.36 24.68
N ASP A 359 -21.58 -15.68 23.40
CA ASP A 359 -22.26 -15.06 22.28
C ASP A 359 -23.32 -13.94 22.50
N ASN A 360 -23.46 -12.96 21.60
CA ASN A 360 -24.72 -12.21 21.46
C ASN A 360 -25.91 -13.13 21.10
N TYR A 361 -25.66 -14.28 20.48
CA TYR A 361 -26.65 -15.33 20.24
C TYR A 361 -26.68 -16.36 21.36
N GLN A 362 -26.09 -16.06 22.52
CA GLN A 362 -25.92 -17.01 23.64
C GLN A 362 -25.13 -18.28 23.28
N ALA A 363 -24.54 -18.35 22.09
CA ALA A 363 -23.75 -19.49 21.66
C ALA A 363 -22.40 -19.49 22.38
N THR A 364 -21.98 -20.67 22.83
CA THR A 364 -20.67 -20.90 23.46
C THR A 364 -19.64 -21.40 22.42
N PRO A 365 -18.33 -21.42 22.74
CA PRO A 365 -17.34 -22.08 21.88
C PRO A 365 -17.69 -23.54 21.55
N LEU A 366 -18.32 -24.26 22.48
CA LEU A 366 -18.78 -25.63 22.26
C LEU A 366 -19.90 -25.70 21.21
N HIS A 367 -20.86 -24.77 21.23
CA HIS A 367 -21.90 -24.69 20.18
C HIS A 367 -21.29 -24.53 18.79
N ARG A 368 -20.30 -23.63 18.65
CA ARG A 368 -19.61 -23.38 17.37
C ARG A 368 -18.78 -24.59 16.91
N ALA A 369 -18.10 -25.27 17.82
CA ALA A 369 -17.34 -26.48 17.50
C ALA A 369 -18.24 -27.64 17.11
N ALA A 370 -19.36 -27.81 17.81
CA ALA A 370 -20.30 -28.91 17.59
C ALA A 370 -21.04 -28.77 16.26
N SER A 371 -21.60 -27.59 15.94
CA SER A 371 -22.33 -27.38 14.68
C SER A 371 -21.42 -27.55 13.45
N GLN A 372 -20.16 -27.12 13.56
CA GLN A 372 -19.21 -27.16 12.44
C GLN A 372 -18.47 -28.49 12.29
N GLY A 373 -18.68 -29.46 13.18
CA GLY A 373 -18.05 -30.79 13.02
C GLY A 373 -16.59 -30.84 13.49
N HIS A 374 -16.14 -29.98 14.40
CA HIS A 374 -14.73 -29.91 14.80
C HIS A 374 -14.37 -30.96 15.86
N GLU A 375 -14.20 -32.22 15.43
CA GLU A 375 -13.91 -33.40 16.27
C GLU A 375 -12.66 -33.27 17.15
N LYS A 376 -11.69 -32.44 16.78
CA LYS A 376 -10.48 -32.21 17.61
C LYS A 376 -10.70 -31.18 18.70
N ILE A 377 -11.67 -30.27 18.52
CA ILE A 377 -11.93 -29.17 19.46
C ILE A 377 -12.89 -29.61 20.55
N VAL A 378 -13.94 -30.36 20.20
CA VAL A 378 -14.96 -30.79 21.15
C VAL A 378 -14.37 -31.54 22.35
N PRO A 379 -13.49 -32.55 22.19
CA PRO A 379 -12.85 -33.21 23.33
C PRO A 379 -12.02 -32.26 24.19
N ILE A 380 -11.32 -31.29 23.58
CA ILE A 380 -10.52 -30.30 24.33
C ILE A 380 -11.44 -29.47 25.23
N LEU A 381 -12.57 -28.99 24.71
CA LEU A 381 -13.53 -28.20 25.49
C LEU A 381 -14.25 -29.04 26.55
N LEU A 382 -14.58 -30.30 26.26
CA LEU A 382 -15.27 -31.20 27.19
C LEU A 382 -14.38 -31.65 28.35
N ASN A 383 -13.06 -31.64 28.18
CA ASN A 383 -12.11 -31.94 29.24
C ASN A 383 -11.91 -30.78 30.24
N GLU A 384 -12.47 -29.60 29.98
CA GLU A 384 -12.38 -28.47 30.89
C GLU A 384 -13.28 -28.67 32.11
N PRO A 385 -12.76 -28.66 33.36
CA PRO A 385 -13.55 -28.99 34.55
C PRO A 385 -14.77 -28.11 34.81
N SER A 386 -14.73 -26.87 34.31
CA SER A 386 -15.82 -25.89 34.50
C SER A 386 -16.87 -25.92 33.40
N ILE A 387 -16.75 -26.81 32.40
CA ILE A 387 -17.64 -26.85 31.23
C ILE A 387 -19.10 -27.08 31.64
N ARG A 388 -20.01 -26.27 31.06
CA ARG A 388 -21.46 -26.43 31.18
C ARG A 388 -22.01 -26.88 29.83
N ILE A 389 -22.16 -28.19 29.67
CA ILE A 389 -22.50 -28.84 28.38
C ILE A 389 -23.92 -28.48 27.91
N ASN A 390 -24.86 -28.33 28.85
CA ASN A 390 -26.27 -28.06 28.56
C ASN A 390 -26.63 -26.57 28.54
N LEU A 391 -25.65 -25.67 28.33
CA LEU A 391 -25.97 -24.28 28.01
C LEU A 391 -26.72 -24.21 26.69
N THR A 392 -27.63 -23.25 26.58
CA THR A 392 -28.44 -23.04 25.38
C THR A 392 -28.06 -21.75 24.68
N ASP A 393 -28.18 -21.75 23.36
CA ASP A 393 -28.13 -20.55 22.55
C ASP A 393 -29.47 -19.78 22.55
N SER A 394 -29.57 -18.77 21.70
CA SER A 394 -30.74 -17.89 21.59
C SER A 394 -32.00 -18.59 21.05
N SER A 395 -31.90 -19.76 20.40
CA SER A 395 -33.04 -20.60 20.02
C SER A 395 -33.38 -21.66 21.07
N GLY A 396 -32.66 -21.67 22.21
CA GLY A 396 -32.81 -22.70 23.23
C GLY A 396 -32.12 -24.02 22.84
N CYS A 397 -31.34 -24.04 21.76
CA CYS A 397 -30.62 -25.22 21.32
C CYS A 397 -29.35 -25.38 22.16
N THR A 398 -29.09 -26.61 22.62
CA THR A 398 -27.80 -27.00 23.22
C THR A 398 -26.81 -27.39 22.13
N ALA A 399 -25.53 -27.53 22.47
CA ALA A 399 -24.52 -28.03 21.52
C ALA A 399 -24.89 -29.39 20.91
N LEU A 400 -25.62 -30.25 21.64
CA LEU A 400 -26.10 -31.53 21.13
C LEU A 400 -27.22 -31.37 20.09
N HIS A 401 -28.15 -30.42 20.25
CA HIS A 401 -29.15 -30.11 19.22
C HIS A 401 -28.45 -29.77 17.91
N LEU A 402 -27.49 -28.83 17.97
CA LEU A 402 -26.76 -28.37 16.78
C LEU A 402 -25.95 -29.49 16.13
N ALA A 403 -25.32 -30.38 16.93
CA ALA A 403 -24.60 -31.53 16.39
C ALA A 403 -25.54 -32.50 15.63
N VAL A 404 -26.75 -32.73 16.15
CA VAL A 404 -27.74 -33.62 15.51
C VAL A 404 -28.33 -32.97 14.25
N GLU A 405 -28.71 -31.69 14.31
CA GLU A 405 -29.26 -30.94 13.16
C GLU A 405 -28.27 -30.90 11.99
N GLU A 406 -26.99 -30.68 12.29
CA GLU A 406 -25.89 -30.62 11.32
C GLU A 406 -25.30 -32.00 10.97
N GLN A 407 -25.92 -33.09 11.43
CA GLN A 407 -25.54 -34.48 11.13
C GLN A 407 -24.09 -34.82 11.53
N ARG A 408 -23.63 -34.30 12.67
CA ARG A 408 -22.32 -34.56 13.28
C ARG A 408 -22.43 -35.71 14.28
N GLU A 409 -22.64 -36.93 13.77
CA GLU A 409 -22.93 -38.12 14.58
C GLU A 409 -21.88 -38.39 15.67
N ASP A 410 -20.60 -38.37 15.31
CA ASP A 410 -19.50 -38.66 16.23
C ASP A 410 -19.43 -37.64 17.38
N ILE A 411 -19.67 -36.36 17.07
CA ILE A 411 -19.74 -35.30 18.08
C ILE A 411 -20.97 -35.46 18.96
N ALA A 412 -22.13 -35.79 18.38
CA ALA A 412 -23.34 -36.01 19.14
C ALA A 412 -23.18 -37.17 20.14
N ILE A 413 -22.56 -38.27 19.71
CA ILE A 413 -22.22 -39.40 20.56
C ILE A 413 -21.25 -38.97 21.65
N LEU A 414 -20.17 -38.26 21.29
CA LEU A 414 -19.19 -37.77 22.26
C LEU A 414 -19.81 -36.86 23.32
N LEU A 415 -20.70 -35.94 22.92
CA LEU A 415 -21.44 -35.07 23.84
C LEU A 415 -22.31 -35.89 24.81
N ALA A 416 -23.02 -36.91 24.31
CA ALA A 416 -23.82 -37.80 25.14
C ALA A 416 -22.96 -38.61 26.13
N GLU A 417 -21.78 -39.09 25.71
CA GLU A 417 -20.82 -39.78 26.59
C GLU A 417 -20.25 -38.89 27.71
N HIS A 418 -20.37 -37.57 27.58
CA HIS A 418 -19.93 -36.58 28.57
C HIS A 418 -21.12 -35.98 29.37
N GLY A 419 -22.34 -36.52 29.22
CA GLY A 419 -23.49 -36.10 30.01
C GLY A 419 -24.34 -34.98 29.41
N ALA A 420 -24.29 -34.78 28.08
CA ALA A 420 -25.28 -33.95 27.40
C ALA A 420 -26.69 -34.53 27.54
N ASP A 421 -27.66 -33.69 27.88
CA ASP A 421 -29.05 -34.11 28.08
C ASP A 421 -29.75 -34.33 26.73
N LEU A 422 -30.15 -35.59 26.48
CA LEU A 422 -30.86 -36.03 25.27
C LEU A 422 -32.32 -35.55 25.21
N HIS A 423 -32.88 -35.10 26.33
CA HIS A 423 -34.29 -34.75 26.49
C HIS A 423 -34.52 -33.25 26.75
N PHE A 424 -33.46 -32.44 26.69
CA PHE A 424 -33.57 -31.00 26.89
C PHE A 424 -34.39 -30.35 25.76
N PRO A 425 -35.51 -29.66 26.03
CA PRO A 425 -36.31 -29.06 24.97
C PRO A 425 -35.76 -27.70 24.52
N ASN A 426 -35.63 -27.48 23.22
CA ASN A 426 -35.40 -26.15 22.63
C ASN A 426 -36.68 -25.28 22.68
N LYS A 427 -36.63 -24.05 22.15
CA LYS A 427 -37.81 -23.16 22.11
C LYS A 427 -38.98 -23.70 21.27
N GLU A 428 -38.70 -24.58 20.32
CA GLU A 428 -39.72 -25.29 19.53
C GLU A 428 -40.23 -26.57 20.22
N LYS A 429 -39.81 -26.82 21.47
CA LYS A 429 -40.14 -28.03 22.25
C LYS A 429 -39.61 -29.32 21.64
N GLN A 430 -38.64 -29.22 20.73
CA GLN A 430 -37.93 -30.37 20.18
C GLN A 430 -36.77 -30.73 21.12
N THR A 431 -36.53 -32.02 21.30
CA THR A 431 -35.37 -32.52 22.05
C THR A 431 -34.30 -32.99 21.06
N PRO A 432 -33.01 -33.06 21.45
CA PRO A 432 -31.98 -33.57 20.55
C PRO A 432 -32.32 -34.96 20.04
N LEU A 433 -32.87 -35.83 20.90
CA LEU A 433 -33.29 -37.17 20.53
C LEU A 433 -34.45 -37.19 19.53
N ALA A 434 -35.36 -36.21 19.58
CA ALA A 434 -36.47 -36.10 18.64
C ALA A 434 -36.04 -35.59 17.26
N LEU A 435 -34.92 -34.88 17.17
CA LEU A 435 -34.34 -34.38 15.91
C LEU A 435 -33.53 -35.45 15.15
N VAL A 436 -33.22 -36.57 15.80
CA VAL A 436 -32.48 -37.67 15.18
C VAL A 436 -33.33 -38.35 14.10
N LYS A 437 -32.80 -38.37 12.87
CA LYS A 437 -33.50 -38.95 11.71
C LYS A 437 -33.38 -40.48 11.63
N THR A 438 -32.31 -41.06 12.17
CA THR A 438 -32.00 -42.50 12.03
C THR A 438 -32.16 -43.24 13.35
N SER A 439 -32.81 -44.41 13.32
CA SER A 439 -32.97 -45.27 14.50
C SER A 439 -31.63 -45.75 15.07
N GLU A 440 -30.62 -45.93 14.20
CA GLU A 440 -29.27 -46.32 14.59
C GLU A 440 -28.60 -45.26 15.48
N LEU A 441 -28.59 -43.99 15.06
CA LEU A 441 -28.02 -42.90 15.85
C LEU A 441 -28.77 -42.73 17.17
N GLN A 442 -30.10 -42.92 17.15
CA GLN A 442 -30.92 -42.85 18.36
C GLN A 442 -30.51 -43.92 19.39
N MET A 443 -30.22 -45.14 18.95
CA MET A 443 -29.71 -46.20 19.81
C MET A 443 -28.30 -45.89 20.34
N LYS A 444 -27.40 -45.38 19.47
CA LYS A 444 -26.03 -45.01 19.87
C LYS A 444 -26.03 -43.90 20.94
N LEU A 445 -26.86 -42.87 20.78
CA LEU A 445 -26.97 -41.77 21.74
C LEU A 445 -27.49 -42.23 23.10
N LYS A 446 -28.54 -43.07 23.12
CA LYS A 446 -29.06 -43.66 24.37
C LYS A 446 -27.99 -44.50 25.06
N ALA A 447 -27.32 -45.37 24.32
CA ALA A 447 -26.25 -46.21 24.84
C ALA A 447 -25.05 -45.38 25.37
N ALA A 448 -24.75 -44.23 24.76
CA ALA A 448 -23.72 -43.30 25.23
C ALA A 448 -24.12 -42.61 26.55
N ALA A 449 -25.37 -42.14 26.66
CA ALA A 449 -25.89 -41.55 27.89
C ALA A 449 -25.98 -42.55 29.05
N ASP A 450 -26.32 -43.81 28.76
CA ASP A 450 -26.33 -44.90 29.75
C ASP A 450 -24.91 -45.18 30.28
N ARG A 451 -23.89 -45.17 29.39
CA ARG A 451 -22.48 -45.29 29.78
C ARG A 451 -22.00 -44.15 30.67
N TYR A 452 -22.48 -42.93 30.45
CA TYR A 452 -22.15 -41.80 31.31
C TYR A 452 -22.79 -41.97 32.71
N SER A 453 -24.07 -42.36 32.74
CA SER A 453 -24.82 -42.59 33.98
C SER A 453 -24.23 -43.71 34.83
N SER A 454 -23.66 -44.75 34.22
CA SER A 454 -22.97 -45.83 34.94
C SER A 454 -21.58 -45.47 35.44
N LYS A 455 -20.88 -44.52 34.80
CA LYS A 455 -19.57 -44.00 35.26
C LYS A 455 -19.68 -43.01 36.43
N THR A 456 -20.83 -42.36 36.58
CA THR A 456 -21.06 -41.28 37.56
C THR A 456 -21.82 -41.74 38.82
N ARG A 457 -22.38 -42.96 38.80
CA ARG A 457 -22.87 -43.68 39.97
C ARG A 457 -21.75 -44.47 40.61
#